data_AF-A0A7W0KP89-F1
#
_entry.id   AF-A0A7W0KP89-F1
#
_cell.length_a   1.000
_cell.length_b   1.000
_cell.length_c   1.000
_cell.angle_alpha   90.00
_cell.angle_beta   90.00
_cell.angle_gamma   90.00
#
_symmetry.space_group_name_H-M   'P 1'
#
loop_
_entity.id
_entity.type
_entity.pdbx_description
1 polymer ?
#
loop_
_entity_poly.entity_id
_entity_poly.type
_entity_poly.pdbx_seq_one_letter_code
_entity_poly.pdbx_strand_id
1 'polypeptide(L)'
;MERLRPYPVATFAALTLVIWGNRIWLAWTNDSDTMAEKLVWSTPITLFVLAAAAVAVLLAKGEDTSAPRFRLLVRAFAASTVVFWAVRAPMIGLADHEAAFKVVHAVLAAASVVAAVAAWRSLHSTVPARDEPSVLV
;
A
#
# COMPACT_ATOMS: atom_id res chain seq x y z
N MET A 1 -10.79 -17.06 5.75
CA MET A 1 -9.49 -16.44 5.35
C MET A 1 -9.26 -16.42 3.84
N GLU A 2 -10.04 -17.15 3.04
CA GLU A 2 -9.85 -17.21 1.57
C GLU A 2 -10.16 -15.89 0.85
N ARG A 3 -11.10 -15.09 1.37
CA ARG A 3 -11.48 -13.78 0.81
C ARG A 3 -10.35 -12.73 0.82
N LEU A 4 -9.32 -12.92 1.65
CA LEU A 4 -8.16 -12.03 1.72
C LEU A 4 -7.06 -12.41 0.73
N ARG A 5 -7.27 -13.44 -0.11
CA ARG A 5 -6.32 -13.77 -1.16
C ARG A 5 -6.41 -12.75 -2.29
N PRO A 6 -5.26 -12.36 -2.89
CA PRO A 6 -3.91 -12.78 -2.54
C PRO A 6 -3.38 -12.09 -1.27
N TYR A 7 -2.83 -12.87 -0.33
CA TYR A 7 -2.36 -12.35 0.96
C TYR A 7 -1.35 -11.19 0.85
N PRO A 8 -0.41 -11.16 -0.12
CA PRO A 8 0.49 -10.01 -0.27
C PRO A 8 -0.26 -8.68 -0.50
N VAL A 9 -1.38 -8.69 -1.23
CA VAL A 9 -2.21 -7.50 -1.45
C VAL A 9 -2.92 -7.09 -0.17
N ALA A 10 -3.47 -8.05 0.58
CA ALA A 10 -4.10 -7.78 1.87
C ALA A 10 -3.09 -7.20 2.88
N THR A 11 -1.89 -7.79 2.98
CA THR A 11 -0.81 -7.30 3.83
C THR A 11 -0.37 -5.90 3.44
N PHE A 12 -0.21 -5.64 2.15
CA PHE A 12 0.15 -4.31 1.65
C PHE A 12 -0.90 -3.25 2.01
N ALA A 13 -2.19 -3.56 1.81
CA ALA A 13 -3.29 -2.67 2.20
C ALA A 13 -3.31 -2.43 3.72
N ALA A 14 -3.22 -3.49 4.53
CA ALA A 14 -3.23 -3.39 5.99
C ALA A 14 -2.05 -2.56 6.53
N LEU A 15 -0.82 -2.84 6.05
CA LEU A 15 0.38 -2.11 6.44
C LEU A 15 0.26 -0.62 6.07
N THR A 16 -0.27 -0.31 4.89
CA THR A 16 -0.53 1.07 4.47
C THR A 16 -1.50 1.77 5.42
N LEU A 17 -2.62 1.13 5.76
CA LEU A 17 -3.62 1.70 6.67
C LEU A 17 -3.04 1.99 8.06
N VAL A 18 -2.22 1.09 8.60
CA VAL A 18 -1.57 1.27 9.91
C VAL A 18 -0.59 2.44 9.88
N ILE A 19 0.35 2.45 8.93
CA ILE A 19 1.40 3.48 8.86
C ILE A 19 0.79 4.86 8.62
N TRP A 20 -0.05 4.96 7.60
CA TRP A 20 -0.57 6.25 7.17
C TRP A 20 -1.75 6.73 8.00
N GLY A 21 -2.58 5.83 8.52
CA GLY A 21 -3.62 6.18 9.50
C GLY A 21 -3.02 6.83 10.74
N ASN A 22 -1.96 6.23 11.30
CA ASN A 22 -1.23 6.83 12.42
C ASN A 22 -0.61 8.19 12.04
N ARG A 23 -0.04 8.32 10.83
CA ARG A 23 0.54 9.61 10.39
C ARG A 23 -0.50 10.71 10.23
N ILE A 24 -1.67 10.39 9.68
CA ILE A 24 -2.81 11.33 9.59
C ILE A 24 -3.24 11.75 10.99
N TRP A 25 -3.45 10.79 11.89
CA TRP A 25 -3.80 11.08 13.28
C TRP A 25 -2.81 12.05 13.93
N LEU A 26 -1.50 11.78 13.82
CA LEU A 26 -0.45 12.65 14.36
C LEU A 26 -0.44 14.04 13.72
N ALA A 27 -0.65 14.15 12.40
CA ALA A 27 -0.71 15.46 11.74
C ALA A 27 -1.93 16.29 12.19
N TRP A 28 -3.07 15.64 12.37
CA TRP A 28 -4.32 16.33 12.70
C TRP A 28 -4.43 16.68 14.20
N THR A 29 -3.79 15.90 15.08
CA THR A 29 -3.70 16.18 16.52
C THR A 29 -2.54 17.10 16.91
N ASN A 30 -1.67 17.49 15.97
CA ASN A 30 -0.61 18.44 16.24
C ASN A 30 -1.13 19.90 16.24
N ASP A 31 -1.20 20.54 17.39
CA ASP A 31 -1.74 21.90 17.50
C ASP A 31 -0.81 23.00 16.99
N SER A 32 0.46 22.68 16.67
CA SER A 32 1.42 23.66 16.16
C SER A 32 1.24 24.02 14.70
N ASP A 33 0.63 23.13 13.91
CA ASP A 33 0.57 23.25 12.45
C ASP A 33 -0.67 24.06 12.04
N THR A 34 -0.50 24.96 11.07
CA THR A 34 -1.63 25.64 10.44
C THR A 34 -2.50 24.63 9.66
N MET A 35 -3.75 25.00 9.40
CA MET A 35 -4.64 24.19 8.55
C MET A 35 -4.04 23.93 7.16
N ALA A 36 -3.40 24.94 6.57
CA ALA A 36 -2.76 24.80 5.26
C ALA A 36 -1.63 23.77 5.28
N GLU A 37 -0.77 23.79 6.30
CA GLU A 37 0.30 22.79 6.48
C GLU A 37 -0.26 21.40 6.69
N LYS A 38 -1.28 21.24 7.54
CA LYS A 38 -1.97 19.96 7.75
C LYS A 38 -2.47 19.39 6.42
N LEU A 39 -3.09 20.21 5.58
CA LEU A 39 -3.59 19.79 4.27
C LEU A 39 -2.46 19.40 3.32
N VAL A 40 -1.43 20.24 3.18
CA VAL A 40 -0.28 19.97 2.29
C VAL A 40 0.42 18.66 2.68
N TRP A 41 0.66 18.45 3.97
CA TRP A 41 1.38 17.26 4.43
C TRP A 41 0.54 15.99 4.43
N SER A 42 -0.79 16.08 4.61
CA SER A 42 -1.65 14.89 4.67
C SER A 42 -2.32 14.51 3.35
N THR A 43 -2.48 15.43 2.39
CA THR A 43 -3.17 15.13 1.10
C THR A 43 -2.66 13.89 0.38
N PRO A 44 -1.35 13.75 0.06
CA PRO A 44 -0.87 12.56 -0.65
C PRO A 44 -1.04 11.28 0.19
N ILE A 45 -0.92 11.40 1.51
CA ILE A 45 -1.07 10.29 2.46
C ILE A 45 -2.52 9.81 2.49
N THR A 46 -3.47 10.73 2.52
CA THR A 46 -4.91 10.43 2.49
C THR A 46 -5.28 9.65 1.24
N LEU A 47 -4.71 9.97 0.07
CA LEU A 47 -4.95 9.21 -1.15
C LEU A 47 -4.49 7.74 -1.02
N PHE A 48 -3.34 7.49 -0.37
CA PHE A 48 -2.88 6.12 -0.11
C PHE A 48 -3.79 5.38 0.87
N VAL A 49 -4.28 6.05 1.91
CA VAL A 49 -5.25 5.47 2.85
C VAL A 49 -6.55 5.10 2.13
N LEU A 50 -7.08 5.98 1.27
CA LEU A 50 -8.27 5.70 0.48
C LEU A 50 -8.08 4.53 -0.47
N ALA A 51 -6.93 4.46 -1.16
CA ALA A 51 -6.59 3.33 -2.04
C ALA A 51 -6.50 2.01 -1.26
N ALA A 52 -5.83 2.01 -0.10
CA ALA A 52 -5.71 0.84 0.75
C ALA A 52 -7.06 0.40 1.32
N ALA A 53 -7.90 1.34 1.77
CA ALA A 53 -9.25 1.06 2.23
C ALA A 53 -10.11 0.46 1.11
N ALA A 54 -10.04 1.02 -0.10
CA ALA A 54 -10.76 0.49 -1.26
C ALA A 54 -10.34 -0.95 -1.57
N VAL A 55 -9.03 -1.23 -1.62
CA VAL A 55 -8.51 -2.59 -1.84
C VAL A 55 -8.96 -3.55 -0.73
N ALA A 56 -8.86 -3.13 0.53
CA ALA A 56 -9.29 -3.94 1.67
C ALA A 56 -10.79 -4.26 1.63
N VAL A 57 -11.63 -3.28 1.27
CA VAL A 57 -13.09 -3.47 1.11
C VAL A 57 -13.39 -4.42 -0.04
N LEU A 58 -12.74 -4.27 -1.20
CA LEU A 58 -12.94 -5.17 -2.34
C LEU A 58 -12.58 -6.62 -1.98
N LEU A 59 -11.44 -6.83 -1.31
CA LEU A 59 -11.06 -8.15 -0.80
C LEU A 59 -12.08 -8.68 0.21
N ALA A 60 -12.50 -7.86 1.18
CA ALA A 60 -13.48 -8.25 2.19
C ALA A 60 -14.84 -8.62 1.56
N LYS A 61 -15.21 -8.00 0.44
CA LYS A 61 -16.43 -8.33 -0.33
C LYS A 61 -16.26 -9.57 -1.22
N GLY A 62 -15.04 -10.08 -1.39
CA GLY A 62 -14.74 -11.22 -2.25
C GLY A 62 -14.77 -10.87 -3.74
N GLU A 63 -14.36 -9.65 -4.08
CA GLU A 63 -14.24 -9.19 -5.48
C GLU A 63 -13.32 -10.13 -6.28
N ASP A 64 -13.60 -10.27 -7.58
CA ASP A 64 -12.73 -11.02 -8.48
C ASP A 64 -11.37 -10.33 -8.63
N THR A 65 -10.36 -10.90 -7.99
CA THR A 65 -8.98 -10.39 -8.02
C THR A 65 -8.28 -10.55 -9.37
N SER A 66 -8.85 -11.35 -10.28
CA SER A 66 -8.38 -11.48 -11.66
C SER A 66 -8.89 -10.35 -12.57
N ALA A 67 -9.94 -9.63 -12.14
CA ALA A 67 -10.56 -8.58 -12.92
C ALA A 67 -9.55 -7.47 -13.29
N PRO A 68 -9.56 -6.97 -14.54
CA PRO A 68 -8.60 -5.95 -14.99
C PRO A 68 -8.59 -4.69 -14.13
N ARG A 69 -9.75 -4.25 -13.64
CA ARG A 69 -9.89 -3.06 -12.78
C ARG A 69 -9.22 -3.25 -11.43
N PHE A 70 -9.41 -4.39 -10.78
CA PHE A 70 -8.76 -4.71 -9.51
C PHE A 70 -7.24 -4.75 -9.67
N ARG A 71 -6.75 -5.45 -10.71
CA ARG A 71 -5.32 -5.55 -11.00
C ARG A 71 -4.71 -4.18 -11.31
N LEU A 72 -5.41 -3.34 -12.06
CA LEU A 72 -4.98 -1.97 -12.36
C LEU A 72 -4.89 -1.12 -11.08
N LEU A 73 -5.90 -1.17 -10.22
CA LEU A 73 -5.91 -0.45 -8.94
C LEU A 73 -4.70 -0.85 -8.07
N VAL A 74 -4.50 -2.14 -7.84
CA VAL A 74 -3.39 -2.64 -7.01
C VAL A 74 -2.04 -2.29 -7.63
N ARG A 75 -1.90 -2.40 -8.96
CA ARG A 75 -0.67 -2.01 -9.67
C ARG A 75 -0.40 -0.51 -9.52
N ALA A 76 -1.36 0.35 -9.84
CA ALA A 76 -1.21 1.79 -9.73
C ALA A 76 -0.86 2.20 -8.30
N PHE A 77 -1.53 1.62 -7.31
CA PHE A 77 -1.28 1.86 -5.89
C PHE A 77 0.14 1.41 -5.47
N ALA A 78 0.56 0.21 -5.86
CA ALA A 78 1.90 -0.30 -5.58
C ALA A 78 2.99 0.53 -6.25
N ALA A 79 2.86 0.86 -7.54
CA ALA A 79 3.81 1.71 -8.25
C ALA A 79 3.92 3.10 -7.63
N SER A 80 2.78 3.71 -7.30
CA SER A 80 2.74 5.02 -6.64
C SER A 80 3.43 5.00 -5.28
N THR A 81 3.29 3.91 -4.52
CA THR A 81 3.99 3.73 -3.24
C THR A 81 5.50 3.68 -3.41
N VAL A 82 5.98 2.95 -4.42
CA VAL A 82 7.42 2.87 -4.73
C VAL A 82 7.96 4.23 -5.14
N VAL A 83 7.28 4.93 -6.05
CA VAL A 83 7.67 6.28 -6.51
C VAL A 83 7.68 7.28 -5.36
N PHE A 84 6.64 7.27 -4.52
CA PHE A 84 6.56 8.15 -3.36
C PHE A 84 7.76 7.97 -2.43
N TRP A 85 8.09 6.72 -2.08
CA TRP A 85 9.24 6.47 -1.20
C TRP A 85 10.59 6.70 -1.87
N ALA A 86 10.71 6.49 -3.18
CA ALA A 86 11.92 6.80 -3.94
C ALA A 86 12.26 8.30 -3.89
N VAL A 87 11.26 9.17 -3.80
CA VAL A 87 11.45 10.63 -3.63
C VAL A 87 11.57 10.99 -2.15
N ARG A 88 10.67 10.48 -1.31
CA ARG A 88 10.54 10.92 0.08
C ARG A 88 11.68 10.45 0.97
N ALA A 89 12.19 9.24 0.77
CA ALA A 89 13.28 8.72 1.61
C ALA A 89 14.58 9.52 1.44
N PRO A 90 15.06 9.86 0.22
CA PRO A 90 16.20 10.76 0.04
C PRO A 90 15.98 12.15 0.65
N MET A 91 14.80 12.75 0.46
CA MET A 91 14.49 14.05 1.08
C MET A 91 14.65 14.01 2.60
N ILE A 92 14.17 12.96 3.26
CA ILE A 92 14.30 12.77 4.72
C ILE A 92 15.76 12.51 5.10
N GLY A 93 16.49 11.70 4.32
CA GLY A 93 17.88 11.36 4.58
C GLY A 93 18.81 12.59 4.53
N LEU A 94 18.54 13.50 3.58
CA LEU A 94 19.31 14.72 3.34
C LEU A 94 18.90 15.89 4.24
N ALA A 95 17.68 15.89 4.79
CA ALA A 95 17.21 16.91 5.71
C ALA A 95 17.90 16.82 7.09
N ASP A 96 17.89 17.93 7.83
CA ASP A 96 18.41 18.01 9.19
C ASP A 96 17.38 17.45 10.18
N HIS A 97 17.40 16.13 10.31
CA HIS A 97 16.58 15.37 11.24
C HIS A 97 17.47 14.50 12.14
N GLU A 98 17.00 14.23 13.34
CA GLU A 98 17.66 13.29 14.25
C GLU A 98 17.84 11.90 13.59
N ALA A 99 18.92 11.21 13.96
CA ALA A 99 19.24 9.90 13.40
C ALA A 99 18.09 8.89 13.59
N ALA A 100 17.45 8.89 14.76
CA ALA A 100 16.31 8.01 15.05
C ALA A 100 15.14 8.25 14.08
N PHE A 101 14.83 9.51 13.78
CA PHE A 101 13.79 9.87 12.80
C PHE A 101 14.11 9.31 11.41
N LYS A 102 15.36 9.46 10.97
CA LYS A 102 15.82 8.93 9.67
C LYS A 102 15.72 7.41 9.61
N VAL A 103 16.15 6.72 10.66
CA VAL A 103 16.11 5.24 10.74
C VAL A 103 14.67 4.73 10.66
N VAL A 104 13.75 5.30 11.45
CA VAL A 104 12.33 4.90 11.42
C VAL A 104 11.75 5.05 10.02
N HIS A 105 11.99 6.18 9.36
CA HIS A 105 11.47 6.41 8.01
C HIS A 105 12.11 5.52 6.96
N ALA A 106 13.40 5.19 7.10
CA ALA A 106 14.06 4.23 6.22
C ALA A 106 13.44 2.83 6.34
N VAL A 107 13.16 2.37 7.56
CA VAL A 107 12.50 1.07 7.80
C VAL A 107 11.07 1.07 7.25
N LEU A 108 10.30 2.12 7.50
CA LEU A 108 8.94 2.26 6.97
C LEU A 108 8.93 2.28 5.43
N ALA A 109 9.90 2.97 4.81
CA ALA A 109 10.08 3.00 3.36
C ALA A 109 10.36 1.58 2.82
N ALA A 110 11.33 0.88 3.40
CA ALA A 110 11.70 -0.46 2.99
C ALA A 110 10.52 -1.44 3.12
N ALA A 111 9.84 -1.45 4.27
CA ALA A 111 8.68 -2.30 4.50
C ALA A 111 7.54 -2.02 3.50
N SER A 112 7.25 -0.74 3.24
CA SER A 112 6.21 -0.33 2.28
C SER A 112 6.56 -0.76 0.85
N VAL A 113 7.81 -0.55 0.42
CA VAL A 113 8.28 -0.92 -0.93
C VAL A 113 8.27 -2.43 -1.11
N VAL A 114 8.76 -3.19 -0.13
CA VAL A 114 8.75 -4.67 -0.17
C VAL A 114 7.30 -5.18 -0.26
N ALA A 115 6.39 -4.65 0.56
CA ALA A 115 4.98 -5.03 0.52
C ALA A 115 4.33 -4.69 -0.83
N ALA A 116 4.60 -3.50 -1.39
CA ALA A 116 4.09 -3.08 -2.70
C ALA A 116 4.60 -3.99 -3.83
N VAL A 117 5.89 -4.32 -3.83
CA VAL A 117 6.49 -5.22 -4.83
C VAL A 117 5.93 -6.64 -4.69
N ALA A 118 5.77 -7.15 -3.47
CA ALA A 118 5.16 -8.46 -3.23
C ALA A 118 3.70 -8.50 -3.71
N ALA A 119 2.91 -7.47 -3.41
CA ALA A 119 1.55 -7.31 -3.92
C ALA A 119 1.52 -7.32 -5.45
N TRP A 120 2.36 -6.53 -6.10
CA TRP A 120 2.47 -6.48 -7.57
C TRP A 120 2.81 -7.85 -8.17
N ARG A 121 3.80 -8.54 -7.62
CA ARG A 121 4.24 -9.86 -8.10
C ARG A 121 3.12 -10.90 -7.93
N SER A 122 2.38 -10.87 -6.82
CA SER A 122 1.31 -11.83 -6.55
C SER A 122 0.19 -11.83 -7.61
N LEU A 123 -0.02 -10.71 -8.30
CA LEU A 123 -1.00 -10.59 -9.40
C LEU A 123 -0.58 -11.32 -10.68
N HIS A 124 0.64 -11.83 -10.76
CA HIS A 124 1.16 -12.57 -11.92
C HIS A 124 1.16 -14.09 -11.68
N SER A 125 0.95 -14.54 -10.43
CA SER A 125 1.11 -15.94 -10.03
C SER A 125 -0.17 -16.78 -10.13
N THR A 126 -1.27 -16.26 -10.69
CA THR A 126 -2.46 -17.04 -11.01
C THR A 126 -2.19 -17.93 -12.23
N VAL A 127 -1.66 -19.12 -11.98
CA VAL A 127 -1.59 -20.24 -12.94
C VAL A 127 -3.03 -20.68 -13.25
N PRO A 128 -3.43 -20.90 -14.52
CA PRO A 128 -4.74 -21.44 -14.84
C PRO A 128 -4.91 -22.79 -14.15
N ALA A 129 -6.08 -23.03 -13.55
CA ALA A 129 -6.48 -24.38 -13.19
C ALA A 129 -6.33 -25.23 -14.45
N ARG A 130 -5.54 -26.30 -14.33
CA ARG A 130 -5.34 -27.26 -15.39
C ARG A 130 -6.70 -27.92 -15.62
N ASP A 131 -7.41 -27.53 -16.67
CA ASP A 131 -8.48 -28.33 -17.23
C ASP A 131 -7.80 -29.61 -17.78
N GLU A 132 -7.69 -30.64 -16.94
CA GLU A 132 -7.51 -31.99 -17.45
C GLU A 132 -8.90 -32.51 -17.81
N PRO A 133 -9.28 -32.58 -19.10
CA PRO A 133 -10.41 -33.39 -19.50
C PRO A 133 -10.05 -34.83 -19.17
N SER A 134 -10.66 -35.38 -18.11
CA SER A 134 -10.75 -36.82 -17.91
C SER A 134 -11.60 -37.37 -19.05
N VAL A 135 -10.92 -37.67 -20.16
CA VAL A 135 -11.44 -38.44 -21.27
C VAL A 135 -11.91 -39.79 -20.74
N LEU A 136 -13.16 -40.10 -21.04
CA LEU A 136 -13.85 -41.37 -20.89
C LEU A 136 -12.99 -42.57 -21.28
N VAL A 137 -12.87 -43.57 -20.40
CA VAL A 137 -12.87 -45.01 -20.72
C VAL A 137 -13.66 -45.74 -19.64
#